data_AF-X8J017-F1
#
_entry.id   AF-X8J017-F1
#
_cell.length_a   1.000
_cell.length_b   1.000
_cell.length_c   1.000
_cell.angle_alpha   90.00
_cell.angle_beta   90.00
_cell.angle_gamma   90.00
#
_symmetry.space_group_name_H-M   'P 1'
#
loop_
_entity.id
_entity.type
_entity.pdbx_description
1 polymer ?
#
loop_
_entity_poly.entity_id
_entity_poly.type
_entity_poly.pdbx_seq_one_letter_code
_entity_poly.pdbx_strand_id
1 'polypeptide(L)'
;MSQPPTNPASASTFQTDARFRTALPTASLKSSITVPQVDSETFLQNHEEEWNRLVDAEVENLAEGMADLVGIASIEGKDRFQIAQEAFQAECKAESMAIAANSLLSITHSLKLMFLLGDEEYITQRREDRLKTAVTDIATAKSRFEKAWDGLKEPRVLTSKEYAEEASKKEDVEMKA
;
A
#
# COMPACT_ATOMS: atom_id res chain seq x y z
N MET A 1 -32.91 -51.29 35.11
CA MET A 1 -33.59 -50.08 34.61
C MET A 1 -32.66 -48.92 34.96
N SER A 2 -31.94 -48.22 34.09
CA SER A 2 -32.05 -48.03 32.64
C SER A 2 -30.67 -47.56 32.09
N GLN A 3 -30.33 -47.95 30.86
CA GLN A 3 -29.45 -47.21 29.93
C GLN A 3 -30.33 -46.26 29.08
N PRO A 4 -29.81 -45.39 28.17
CA PRO A 4 -28.64 -44.48 28.15
C PRO A 4 -29.11 -43.01 27.84
N PRO A 5 -28.31 -42.03 27.34
CA PRO A 5 -27.70 -42.07 26.01
C PRO A 5 -26.19 -41.76 25.97
N THR A 6 -25.54 -42.48 25.07
CA THR A 6 -24.20 -42.26 24.53
C THR A 6 -24.16 -40.99 23.69
N ASN A 7 -23.22 -40.08 23.98
CA ASN A 7 -22.85 -39.03 23.04
C ASN A 7 -21.35 -39.14 22.71
N PRO A 8 -20.96 -39.63 21.52
CA PRO A 8 -19.58 -39.69 21.09
C PRO A 8 -19.25 -38.47 20.22
N ALA A 9 -18.80 -37.37 20.80
CA ALA A 9 -18.25 -36.26 20.02
C ALA A 9 -17.39 -35.32 20.87
N SER A 10 -16.19 -35.75 21.23
CA SER A 10 -15.09 -34.83 21.48
C SER A 10 -13.83 -35.38 20.82
N ALA A 11 -13.87 -35.41 19.49
CA ALA A 11 -12.65 -35.43 18.71
C ALA A 11 -11.85 -34.18 19.10
N SER A 12 -10.74 -34.40 19.79
CA SER A 12 -9.70 -33.40 20.04
C SER A 12 -9.25 -32.83 18.69
N THR A 13 -9.74 -31.64 18.35
CA THR A 13 -9.13 -30.82 17.32
C THR A 13 -7.87 -30.22 17.90
N PHE A 14 -6.72 -30.79 17.53
CA PHE A 14 -5.44 -30.11 17.63
C PHE A 14 -5.51 -28.85 16.74
N GLN A 15 -5.88 -27.72 17.34
CA GLN A 15 -5.97 -26.45 16.66
C GLN A 15 -4.58 -25.82 16.65
N THR A 16 -3.85 -26.03 15.56
CA THR A 16 -2.55 -25.40 15.35
C THR A 16 -2.77 -23.93 14.99
N ASP A 17 -2.21 -23.03 15.80
CA ASP A 17 -2.19 -21.56 15.63
C ASP A 17 -1.26 -21.11 14.48
N ALA A 18 -1.35 -21.79 13.34
CA ALA A 18 -0.68 -21.39 12.12
C ALA A 18 -1.75 -20.81 11.19
N ARG A 19 -1.92 -19.50 11.23
CA ARG A 19 -2.57 -18.74 10.16
C ARG A 19 -1.80 -19.05 8.87
N PHE A 20 -2.29 -20.01 8.10
CA PHE A 20 -1.87 -20.21 6.73
C PHE A 20 -2.04 -18.89 5.99
N ARG A 21 -0.91 -18.29 5.61
CA ARG A 21 -0.88 -17.26 4.57
C ARG A 21 -1.35 -17.93 3.28
N THR A 22 -2.62 -17.73 2.95
CA THR A 22 -3.17 -18.13 1.66
C THR A 22 -3.16 -16.91 0.74
N ALA A 23 -2.37 -17.08 -0.32
CA ALA A 23 -2.40 -16.44 -1.64
C ALA A 23 -3.30 -15.21 -1.82
N LEU A 24 -2.67 -14.10 -2.23
CA LEU A 24 -3.28 -12.92 -2.86
C LEU A 24 -4.30 -13.33 -3.92
N PRO A 25 -5.61 -13.22 -3.65
CA PRO A 25 -6.62 -13.22 -4.68
C PRO A 25 -6.71 -11.78 -5.17
N THR A 26 -6.79 -11.60 -6.48
CA THR A 26 -7.28 -10.36 -7.11
C THR A 26 -8.43 -9.79 -6.26
N ALA A 27 -8.16 -8.68 -5.57
CA ALA A 27 -9.11 -8.05 -4.67
C ALA A 27 -10.30 -7.59 -5.50
N SER A 28 -11.37 -8.39 -5.50
CA SER A 28 -12.71 -7.95 -5.85
C SER A 28 -13.14 -6.94 -4.79
N LEU A 29 -12.68 -5.70 -4.93
CA LEU A 29 -13.17 -4.53 -4.20
C LEU A 29 -14.61 -4.25 -4.63
N LYS A 30 -15.53 -5.07 -4.12
CA LYS A 30 -16.92 -4.65 -3.89
C LYS A 30 -17.02 -4.24 -2.44
N SER A 31 -16.28 -3.21 -2.05
CA SER A 31 -16.63 -2.47 -0.85
C SER A 31 -17.94 -1.76 -1.14
N SER A 32 -19.06 -2.38 -0.78
CA SER A 32 -20.32 -1.66 -0.57
C SER A 32 -20.22 -0.83 0.72
N ILE A 33 -19.18 -0.01 0.81
CA ILE A 33 -19.24 1.21 1.60
C ILE A 33 -19.71 2.22 0.58
N THR A 34 -20.96 2.66 0.68
CA THR A 34 -21.41 3.87 -0.01
C THR A 34 -20.65 5.03 0.61
N VAL A 35 -19.38 5.18 0.22
CA VAL A 35 -18.65 6.43 0.41
C VAL A 35 -19.44 7.44 -0.42
N PRO A 36 -20.01 8.49 0.18
CA PRO A 36 -20.60 9.55 -0.62
C PRO A 36 -19.55 9.96 -1.65
N GLN A 37 -19.94 10.08 -2.91
CA GLN A 37 -19.07 10.59 -3.99
C GLN A 37 -18.86 12.08 -3.74
N VAL A 38 -18.14 12.40 -2.67
CA VAL A 38 -17.62 13.73 -2.42
C VAL A 38 -16.39 13.87 -3.32
N ASP A 39 -16.22 15.05 -3.88
CA ASP A 39 -15.04 15.37 -4.68
C ASP A 39 -13.77 15.02 -3.88
N SER A 40 -12.79 14.38 -4.52
CA SER A 40 -11.61 13.86 -3.82
C SER A 40 -10.86 14.96 -3.07
N GLU A 41 -10.87 16.18 -3.62
CA GLU A 41 -10.33 17.37 -2.98
C GLU A 41 -11.06 17.72 -1.68
N THR A 42 -12.39 17.75 -1.72
CA THR A 42 -13.20 18.01 -0.51
C THR A 42 -13.11 16.90 0.54
N PHE A 43 -12.91 15.65 0.14
CA PHE A 43 -12.67 14.54 1.07
C PHE A 43 -11.33 14.69 1.79
N LEU A 44 -10.26 15.03 1.08
CA LEU A 44 -8.95 15.26 1.67
C LEU A 44 -8.95 16.48 2.58
N GLN A 45 -9.64 17.55 2.21
CA GLN A 45 -9.79 18.76 3.03
C GLN A 45 -10.52 18.45 4.35
N ASN A 46 -11.64 17.71 4.30
CA ASN A 46 -12.37 17.32 5.50
C ASN A 46 -11.53 16.42 6.42
N HIS A 47 -10.73 15.51 5.84
CA HIS A 47 -9.81 14.69 6.62
C HIS A 47 -8.70 15.52 7.25
N GLU A 48 -8.08 16.44 6.52
CA GLU A 48 -7.07 17.36 7.06
C GLU A 48 -7.63 18.19 8.22
N GLU A 49 -8.83 18.74 8.07
CA GLU A 49 -9.49 19.51 9.11
C GLU A 49 -9.79 18.69 10.36
N GLU A 50 -10.26 17.44 10.22
CA GLU A 50 -10.49 16.56 11.38
C GLU A 50 -9.17 16.17 12.08
N TRP A 51 -8.10 15.89 11.33
CA TRP A 51 -6.78 15.62 11.93
C TRP A 51 -6.25 16.85 12.69
N ASN A 52 -6.39 18.05 12.12
CA ASN A 52 -6.01 19.29 12.80
C ASN A 52 -6.84 19.49 14.07
N ARG A 53 -8.16 19.30 14.00
CA ARG A 53 -9.07 19.40 15.14
C ARG A 53 -8.69 18.43 16.27
N LEU A 54 -8.34 17.19 15.93
CA LEU A 54 -7.92 16.19 16.91
C LEU A 54 -6.56 16.53 17.53
N VAL A 55 -5.60 16.98 16.72
CA VAL A 55 -4.28 17.41 17.23
C VAL A 55 -4.43 18.61 18.16
N ASP A 56 -5.21 19.61 17.78
CA ASP A 56 -5.45 20.81 18.58
C ASP A 56 -6.08 20.46 19.93
N ALA A 57 -7.09 19.58 19.93
CA ALA A 57 -7.74 19.14 21.17
C ALA A 57 -6.79 18.42 22.14
N GLU A 58 -5.93 17.53 21.63
CA GLU A 58 -4.99 16.79 22.49
C GLU A 58 -3.83 17.68 22.98
N VAL A 59 -3.38 18.64 22.16
CA VAL A 59 -2.37 19.64 22.56
C VAL A 59 -2.94 20.61 23.59
N GLU A 60 -4.19 21.05 23.43
CA GLU A 60 -4.89 21.88 24.41
C GLU A 60 -5.02 21.17 25.76
N ASN A 61 -5.46 19.90 25.76
CA ASN A 61 -5.54 19.07 26.97
C ASN A 61 -4.17 18.92 27.66
N LEU A 62 -3.08 18.81 26.88
CA LEU A 62 -1.73 18.74 27.42
C LEU A 62 -1.28 20.07 28.05
N ALA A 63 -1.57 21.18 27.37
CA ALA A 63 -1.19 22.53 27.81
C ALA A 63 -1.99 22.97 29.05
N GLU A 64 -3.31 22.76 29.04
CA GLU A 64 -4.21 23.04 30.16
C GLU A 64 -3.88 22.13 31.35
N GLY A 65 -3.67 20.83 31.11
CA GLY A 65 -3.24 19.89 32.15
C GLY A 65 -1.93 20.30 32.82
N MET A 66 -0.95 20.79 32.06
CA MET A 66 0.30 21.30 32.62
C MET A 66 0.11 22.61 33.41
N ALA A 67 -0.73 23.53 32.92
CA ALA A 67 -1.05 24.76 33.63
C ALA A 67 -1.74 24.47 34.98
N ASP A 68 -2.68 23.52 35.00
CA ASP A 68 -3.35 23.05 36.22
C ASP A 68 -2.36 22.45 37.21
N LEU A 69 -1.44 21.59 36.75
CA LEU A 69 -0.41 20.99 37.61
C LEU A 69 0.50 22.05 38.23
N VAL A 70 0.89 23.08 37.47
CA VAL A 70 1.68 24.20 37.99
C VAL A 70 0.87 25.01 39.01
N GLY A 71 -0.43 25.20 38.79
CA GLY A 71 -1.33 25.84 39.75
C GLY A 71 -1.44 25.06 41.06
N ILE A 72 -1.62 23.73 40.99
CA ILE A 72 -1.67 22.83 42.13
C ILE A 72 -0.31 22.77 42.86
N ALA A 73 0.80 22.92 42.15
CA ALA A 73 2.14 22.87 42.73
C ALA A 73 2.51 24.11 43.59
N SER A 74 1.70 25.17 43.59
CA SER A 74 1.94 26.33 44.47
C SER A 74 1.76 25.96 45.95
N ILE A 75 2.75 26.16 46.82
CA ILE A 75 2.79 25.57 48.19
C ILE A 75 2.19 26.52 49.26
N GLU A 76 1.66 27.68 48.90
CA GLU A 76 1.29 28.70 49.90
C GLU A 76 -0.04 28.38 50.63
N GLY A 77 0.02 28.21 51.96
CA GLY A 77 -1.15 28.25 52.84
C GLY A 77 -2.06 27.01 52.85
N LYS A 78 -1.55 25.81 52.53
CA LYS A 78 -2.37 24.61 52.34
C LYS A 78 -2.54 23.74 53.59
N ASP A 79 -3.76 23.27 53.81
CA ASP A 79 -4.10 22.28 54.86
C ASP A 79 -3.84 20.84 54.37
N ARG A 80 -3.60 19.90 55.30
CA ARG A 80 -3.31 18.48 54.98
C ARG A 80 -4.40 17.80 54.16
N PHE A 81 -5.66 18.16 54.36
CA PHE A 81 -6.77 17.65 53.56
C PHE A 81 -6.77 18.21 52.13
N GLN A 82 -6.42 19.49 51.97
CA GLN A 82 -6.29 20.12 50.65
C GLN A 82 -5.13 19.49 49.87
N ILE A 83 -3.99 19.27 50.52
CA ILE A 83 -2.83 18.60 49.93
C ILE A 83 -3.20 17.21 49.41
N ALA A 84 -3.98 16.44 50.18
CA ALA A 84 -4.42 15.11 49.75
C ALA A 84 -5.38 15.16 48.54
N GLN A 85 -6.30 16.12 48.52
CA GLN A 85 -7.23 16.32 47.39
C GLN A 85 -6.49 16.78 46.12
N GLU A 86 -5.55 17.72 46.29
CA GLU A 86 -4.69 18.24 45.23
C GLU A 86 -3.76 17.17 44.66
N ALA A 87 -3.21 16.28 45.51
CA ALA A 87 -2.39 15.17 45.05
C ALA A 87 -3.18 14.22 44.14
N PHE A 88 -4.43 13.89 44.50
CA PHE A 88 -5.31 13.09 43.66
C PHE A 88 -5.68 13.81 42.35
N GLN A 89 -5.97 15.11 42.41
CA GLN A 89 -6.24 15.91 41.22
C GLN A 89 -5.04 15.95 40.27
N ALA A 90 -3.83 16.11 40.82
CA ALA A 90 -2.59 16.08 40.05
C ALA A 90 -2.36 14.72 39.39
N GLU A 91 -2.64 13.62 40.09
CA GLU A 91 -2.53 12.26 39.54
C GLU A 91 -3.52 12.05 38.36
N CYS A 92 -4.79 12.41 38.54
CA CYS A 92 -5.79 12.32 37.45
C CYS A 92 -5.44 13.21 36.25
N LYS A 93 -4.88 14.40 36.49
CA LYS A 93 -4.43 15.29 35.41
C LYS A 93 -3.22 14.72 34.67
N ALA A 94 -2.25 14.15 35.39
CA ALA A 94 -1.11 13.48 34.79
C ALA A 94 -1.53 12.26 33.95
N GLU A 95 -2.52 11.48 34.42
CA GLU A 95 -3.09 10.36 33.66
C GLU A 95 -3.78 10.84 32.37
N SER A 96 -4.63 11.87 32.46
CA SER A 96 -5.28 12.47 31.28
C SER A 96 -4.26 12.96 30.25
N MET A 97 -3.18 13.60 30.70
CA MET A 97 -2.10 14.05 29.82
C MET A 97 -1.34 12.88 29.17
N ALA A 98 -1.13 11.78 29.88
CA ALA A 98 -0.50 10.59 29.32
C ALA A 98 -1.37 9.95 28.23
N ILE A 99 -2.69 9.94 28.41
CA ILE A 99 -3.66 9.49 27.41
C ILE A 99 -3.60 10.39 26.17
N ALA A 100 -3.60 11.72 26.35
CA ALA A 100 -3.50 12.68 25.26
C ALA A 100 -2.21 12.51 24.44
N ALA A 101 -1.07 12.33 25.12
CA ALA A 101 0.21 12.06 24.45
C ALA A 101 0.18 10.74 23.65
N ASN A 102 -0.47 9.69 24.17
CA ASN A 102 -0.64 8.44 23.44
C ASN A 102 -1.59 8.58 22.24
N SER A 103 -2.61 9.43 22.35
CA SER A 103 -3.50 9.80 21.24
C SER A 103 -2.70 10.46 20.10
N LEU A 104 -1.85 11.45 20.42
CA LEU A 104 -0.94 12.10 19.46
C LEU A 104 0.03 11.12 18.78
N LEU A 105 0.54 10.13 19.52
CA LEU A 105 1.38 9.07 18.96
C LEU A 105 0.61 8.20 17.95
N SER A 106 -0.64 7.84 18.29
CA SER A 106 -1.53 7.09 17.39
C SER A 106 -1.86 7.88 16.11
N ILE A 107 -2.13 9.18 16.25
CA ILE A 107 -2.33 10.10 15.12
C ILE A 107 -1.10 10.10 14.21
N THR A 108 0.08 10.29 14.78
CA THR A 108 1.35 10.29 14.04
C THR A 108 1.58 8.98 13.28
N HIS A 109 1.28 7.85 13.90
CA HIS A 109 1.40 6.54 13.25
C HIS A 109 0.43 6.42 12.07
N SER A 110 -0.80 6.88 12.22
CA SER A 110 -1.82 6.85 11.17
C SER A 110 -1.44 7.75 9.98
N LEU A 111 -0.93 8.95 10.23
CA LEU A 111 -0.40 9.84 9.20
C LEU A 111 0.77 9.19 8.45
N LYS A 112 1.72 8.57 9.16
CA LYS A 112 2.82 7.82 8.54
C LYS A 112 2.30 6.71 7.61
N LEU A 113 1.28 5.97 8.02
CA LEU A 113 0.66 4.96 7.15
C LEU A 113 0.00 5.60 5.93
N MET A 114 -0.75 6.70 6.09
CA MET A 114 -1.36 7.41 4.96
C MET A 114 -0.31 7.88 3.95
N PHE A 115 0.84 8.39 4.41
CA PHE A 115 1.96 8.73 3.52
C PHE A 115 2.56 7.51 2.81
N LEU A 116 2.77 6.39 3.52
CA LEU A 116 3.32 5.17 2.92
C LEU A 116 2.36 4.53 1.89
N LEU A 117 1.06 4.60 2.13
CA LEU A 117 0.05 4.08 1.20
C LEU A 117 -0.21 5.05 0.03
N GLY A 118 -0.12 6.36 0.25
CA GLY A 118 -0.26 7.36 -0.82
C GLY A 118 0.80 7.23 -1.91
N ASP A 119 1.99 6.74 -1.59
CA ASP A 119 3.05 6.45 -2.57
C ASP A 119 2.75 5.21 -3.45
N GLU A 120 1.74 4.40 -3.10
CA GLU A 120 1.35 3.25 -3.91
C GLU A 120 0.77 3.67 -5.27
N GLU A 121 0.09 4.83 -5.35
CA GLU A 121 -0.42 5.34 -6.63
C GLU A 121 0.73 5.63 -7.60
N TYR A 122 1.81 6.26 -7.12
CA TYR A 122 3.02 6.51 -7.90
C TYR A 122 3.72 5.20 -8.31
N ILE A 123 3.82 4.23 -7.39
CA ILE A 123 4.39 2.90 -7.69
C ILE A 123 3.54 2.16 -8.74
N THR A 124 2.21 2.28 -8.65
CA THR A 124 1.26 1.63 -9.56
C THR A 124 1.33 2.27 -10.94
N GLN A 125 1.34 3.59 -11.03
CA GLN A 125 1.50 4.32 -12.28
C GLN A 125 2.84 3.99 -12.95
N ARG A 126 3.93 3.92 -12.19
CA ARG A 126 5.23 3.48 -12.71
C ARG A 126 5.20 2.03 -13.22
N ARG A 127 4.45 1.14 -12.58
CA ARG A 127 4.26 -0.24 -13.05
C ARG A 127 3.45 -0.28 -14.35
N GLU A 128 2.39 0.51 -14.43
CA GLU A 128 1.53 0.67 -15.62
C GLU A 128 2.35 1.12 -16.83
N ASP A 129 3.22 2.14 -16.66
CA ASP A 129 4.05 2.66 -17.75
C ASP A 129 5.11 1.66 -18.21
N ARG A 130 5.71 0.91 -17.26
CA ARG A 130 6.61 -0.20 -17.59
C ARG A 130 5.90 -1.33 -18.33
N LEU A 131 4.66 -1.65 -17.95
CA LEU A 131 3.85 -2.65 -18.63
C LEU A 131 3.54 -2.22 -20.06
N LYS A 132 3.12 -0.96 -20.27
CA LYS A 132 2.89 -0.40 -21.61
C LYS A 132 4.11 -0.54 -22.50
N THR A 133 5.29 -0.18 -21.97
CA THR A 133 6.56 -0.29 -22.70
C THR A 133 6.89 -1.75 -23.03
N ALA A 134 6.71 -2.67 -22.08
CA ALA A 134 6.93 -4.09 -22.32
C ALA A 134 5.96 -4.66 -23.38
N VAL A 135 4.70 -4.22 -23.40
CA VAL A 135 3.71 -4.61 -24.42
C VAL A 135 4.10 -4.08 -25.80
N THR A 136 4.57 -2.83 -25.89
CA THR A 136 5.07 -2.29 -27.17
C THR A 136 6.31 -3.05 -27.64
N ASP A 137 7.22 -3.38 -26.75
CA ASP A 137 8.42 -4.15 -27.07
C ASP A 137 8.06 -5.56 -27.56
N ILE A 138 7.10 -6.22 -26.91
CA ILE A 138 6.56 -7.51 -27.36
C ILE A 138 5.91 -7.38 -28.75
N ALA A 139 5.14 -6.32 -29.00
CA ALA A 139 4.53 -6.09 -30.30
C ALA A 139 5.58 -5.85 -31.40
N THR A 140 6.63 -5.07 -31.12
CA THR A 140 7.73 -4.87 -32.07
C THR A 140 8.53 -6.15 -32.30
N ALA A 141 8.78 -6.95 -31.26
CA ALA A 141 9.44 -8.25 -31.37
C ALA A 141 8.61 -9.24 -32.19
N LYS A 142 7.30 -9.28 -31.99
CA LYS A 142 6.37 -10.07 -32.80
C LYS A 142 6.38 -9.63 -34.27
N SER A 143 6.34 -8.33 -34.55
CA SER A 143 6.43 -7.82 -35.92
C SER A 143 7.78 -8.16 -36.58
N ARG A 144 8.89 -8.11 -35.83
CA ARG A 144 10.20 -8.56 -36.33
C ARG A 144 10.21 -10.06 -36.62
N PHE A 145 9.61 -10.86 -35.75
CA PHE A 145 9.47 -12.29 -35.95
C PHE A 145 8.63 -12.60 -37.19
N GLU A 146 7.48 -11.94 -37.37
CA GLU A 146 6.62 -12.09 -38.54
C GLU A 146 7.37 -11.74 -39.84
N LYS A 147 8.11 -10.63 -39.86
CA LYS A 147 8.95 -10.27 -41.03
C LYS A 147 10.02 -11.32 -41.35
N ALA A 148 10.69 -11.83 -40.32
CA ALA A 148 11.70 -12.88 -40.48
C ALA A 148 11.05 -14.22 -40.91
N TRP A 149 9.84 -14.50 -40.44
CA TRP A 149 9.06 -15.67 -40.79
C TRP A 149 8.56 -15.62 -42.24
N ASP A 150 8.06 -14.47 -42.69
CA ASP A 150 7.61 -14.27 -44.07
C ASP A 150 8.77 -14.39 -45.06
N GLY A 151 9.96 -13.86 -44.71
CA GLY A 151 11.17 -14.04 -45.53
C GLY A 151 11.69 -15.49 -45.60
N LEU A 152 11.28 -16.36 -44.67
CA LEU A 152 11.55 -17.80 -44.73
C LEU A 152 10.47 -18.57 -45.51
N LYS A 153 9.24 -18.06 -45.50
CA LYS A 153 8.08 -18.65 -46.16
C LYS A 153 8.06 -18.35 -47.66
N GLU A 154 8.58 -17.19 -48.07
CA GLU A 154 8.97 -16.99 -49.47
C GLU A 154 10.04 -18.04 -49.80
N PRO A 155 9.79 -18.99 -50.73
CA PRO A 155 10.86 -19.85 -51.18
C PRO A 155 11.98 -18.92 -51.64
N ARG A 156 13.24 -19.21 -51.28
CA ARG A 156 14.39 -18.68 -52.02
C ARG A 156 14.26 -19.18 -53.46
N VAL A 157 13.39 -18.54 -54.23
CA VAL A 157 13.47 -18.53 -55.66
C VAL A 157 14.71 -17.68 -55.87
N LEU A 158 15.86 -18.36 -55.94
CA LEU A 158 17.02 -17.82 -56.61
C LEU A 158 16.51 -17.42 -57.98
N THR A 159 16.11 -16.16 -58.10
CA THR A 159 15.61 -15.66 -59.38
C THR A 159 16.78 -15.83 -60.32
N SER A 160 16.52 -16.45 -61.46
CA SER A 160 17.49 -16.76 -62.52
C SER A 160 18.32 -15.57 -63.01
N LYS A 161 18.03 -14.35 -62.53
CA LYS A 161 18.85 -13.15 -62.70
C LYS A 161 20.15 -13.16 -61.90
N GLU A 162 20.18 -13.68 -60.67
CA GLU A 162 21.43 -13.74 -59.88
C GLU A 162 22.42 -14.76 -60.47
N TYR A 163 21.91 -15.87 -61.03
CA TYR A 163 22.73 -16.81 -61.80
C TYR A 163 23.18 -16.26 -63.15
N ALA A 164 22.40 -15.37 -63.78
CA ALA A 164 22.79 -14.73 -65.04
C ALA A 164 23.89 -13.67 -64.83
N GLU A 165 23.85 -12.92 -63.72
CA GLU A 165 24.89 -11.95 -63.38
C GLU A 165 26.20 -12.61 -62.90
N GLU A 166 26.12 -13.75 -62.20
CA GLU A 166 27.32 -14.54 -61.86
C GLU A 166 27.91 -15.27 -63.07
N ALA A 167 27.09 -15.65 -64.06
CA ALA A 167 27.54 -16.24 -65.31
C ALA A 167 28.22 -15.21 -66.23
N SER A 168 27.66 -13.99 -66.38
CA SER A 168 28.31 -12.95 -67.20
C SER A 168 29.63 -12.46 -66.59
N LYS A 169 29.71 -12.39 -65.25
CA LYS A 169 30.98 -12.09 -64.57
C LYS A 169 32.03 -13.19 -64.72
N LYS A 170 31.64 -14.45 -64.93
CA LYS A 170 32.58 -15.55 -65.19
C LYS A 170 33.09 -15.55 -66.63
N GLU A 171 32.23 -15.28 -67.62
CA GLU A 171 32.65 -15.17 -69.03
C GLU A 171 33.60 -13.99 -69.28
N ASP A 172 33.39 -12.84 -68.61
CA ASP A 172 34.28 -11.67 -68.75
C ASP A 172 35.69 -11.88 -68.15
N VAL A 173 35.85 -12.83 -67.23
CA VAL A 173 37.14 -13.17 -66.61
C VAL A 173 37.90 -14.19 -67.45
N GLU A 174 37.22 -15.09 -68.15
CA GLU A 174 37.85 -16.13 -68.97
C GLU A 174 38.31 -15.62 -70.34
N MET A 175 37.76 -14.51 -70.84
CA MET A 175 38.18 -13.87 -72.10
C MET A 175 39.37 -12.89 -71.95
N LYS A 176 39.85 -12.66 -70.72
CA LYS A 176 40.98 -11.76 -70.40
C LYS A 176 42.23 -12.49 -69.87
N ALA A 177 42.24 -13.83 -69.89
CA ALA A 177 43.39 -14.66 -69.52
C ALA A 177 44.14 -15.18 -70.76
#